data_AF-X1ADT0-F1
#
_entry.id   AF-X1ADT0-F1
#
_cell.length_a   1.000
_cell.length_b   1.000
_cell.length_c   1.000
_cell.angle_alpha   90.00
_cell.angle_beta   90.00
_cell.angle_gamma   90.00
#
_symmetry.space_group_name_H-M   'P 1'
#
loop_
_entity.id
_entity.type
_entity.pdbx_description
1 polymer ?
#
loop_
_entity_poly.entity_id
_entity_poly.type
_entity_poly.pdbx_seq_one_letter_code
_entity_poly.pdbx_strand_id
1 'polypeptide(L)'
;MLNATNKLKNEMGRHFLAIEQAHRDGKPTAWATAGTPVELLYTMGVQPMLPENSATISAALKKSQDFIELAEDEGFSYDLCSYFKTNLGAVLSQA
;
A
#
# COMPACT_ATOMS: atom_id res chain seq x y z
N MET A 1 -21.60 13.83 -3.51
CA MET A 1 -20.22 13.69 -2.99
C MET A 1 -19.55 15.05 -3.06
N LEU A 2 -18.85 15.51 -2.02
CA LEU A 2 -18.21 16.83 -2.02
C LEU A 2 -17.08 16.88 -3.07
N ASN A 3 -16.82 18.06 -3.64
CA ASN A 3 -15.72 18.24 -4.60
C ASN A 3 -14.36 17.81 -4.02
N ALA A 4 -14.13 18.11 -2.73
CA ALA A 4 -12.93 17.69 -2.01
C ALA A 4 -12.75 16.15 -1.98
N THR A 5 -13.84 15.39 -1.79
CA THR A 5 -13.79 13.93 -1.77
C THR A 5 -13.35 13.36 -3.12
N ASN A 6 -13.87 13.89 -4.22
CA ASN A 6 -13.47 13.48 -5.56
C ASN A 6 -12.00 13.79 -5.84
N LYS A 7 -11.53 14.97 -5.42
CA LYS A 7 -10.11 15.35 -5.56
C LYS A 7 -9.20 14.39 -4.81
N LEU A 8 -9.47 14.12 -3.52
CA LEU A 8 -8.67 13.21 -2.70
C LEU A 8 -8.64 11.79 -3.27
N LYS A 9 -9.78 11.28 -3.75
CA LYS A 9 -9.86 9.97 -4.42
C LYS A 9 -8.96 9.92 -5.65
N ASN A 10 -8.95 10.98 -6.45
CA ASN A 10 -8.12 11.07 -7.64
C ASN A 10 -6.62 11.20 -7.31
N GLU A 11 -6.25 11.93 -6.26
CA GLU A 11 -4.85 11.99 -5.79
C GLU A 11 -4.34 10.62 -5.35
N MET A 12 -5.14 9.89 -4.56
CA MET A 12 -4.77 8.52 -4.16
C MET A 12 -4.64 7.60 -5.38
N GLY A 13 -5.56 7.68 -6.33
CA GLY A 13 -5.46 6.92 -7.58
C GLY A 13 -4.17 7.22 -8.36
N ARG A 14 -3.81 8.51 -8.50
CA ARG A 14 -2.55 8.92 -9.13
C ARG A 14 -1.33 8.37 -8.41
N HIS A 15 -1.33 8.37 -7.08
CA HIS A 15 -0.22 7.84 -6.29
C HIS A 15 0.05 6.35 -6.60
N PHE A 16 -0.98 5.49 -6.59
CA PHE A 16 -0.81 4.07 -6.93
C PHE A 16 -0.44 3.84 -8.40
N LEU A 17 -1.00 4.63 -9.33
CA LEU A 17 -0.62 4.55 -10.74
C LEU A 17 0.84 4.95 -10.97
N ALA A 18 1.37 5.92 -10.21
CA ALA A 18 2.78 6.30 -10.31
C ALA A 18 3.72 5.18 -9.82
N ILE A 19 3.35 4.46 -8.77
CA ILE A 19 4.09 3.29 -8.26
C ILE A 19 4.10 2.16 -9.31
N GLU A 20 2.94 1.84 -9.87
CA GLU A 20 2.82 0.82 -10.93
C GLU A 20 3.63 1.21 -12.17
N GLN A 21 3.56 2.48 -12.58
CA GLN A 21 4.35 2.97 -13.72
C GLN A 21 5.86 2.88 -13.43
N ALA A 22 6.31 3.24 -12.23
CA ALA A 22 7.72 3.13 -11.85
C ALA A 22 8.21 1.68 -11.91
N HIS A 23 7.40 0.72 -11.44
CA HIS A 23 7.70 -0.70 -11.56
C HIS A 23 7.83 -1.13 -13.04
N ARG A 24 6.87 -0.75 -13.89
CA ARG A 24 6.90 -1.06 -15.34
C ARG A 24 8.09 -0.43 -16.08
N ASP A 25 8.48 0.76 -15.67
CA ASP A 25 9.63 1.49 -16.23
C ASP A 25 10.98 0.92 -15.75
N GLY A 26 10.99 -0.05 -14.83
CA GLY A 26 12.21 -0.54 -14.19
C GLY A 26 12.86 0.48 -13.25
N LYS A 27 12.12 1.51 -12.83
CA LYS A 27 12.58 2.48 -11.83
C LYS A 27 12.50 1.84 -10.44
N PRO A 28 13.49 2.07 -9.56
CA PRO A 28 13.43 1.55 -8.20
C PRO A 28 12.16 2.01 -7.47
N THR A 29 11.50 1.08 -6.80
CA THR A 29 10.39 1.36 -5.88
C THR A 29 10.79 1.00 -4.46
N ALA A 30 10.18 1.63 -3.47
CA ALA A 30 10.44 1.35 -2.07
C ALA A 30 9.16 1.34 -1.24
N TRP A 31 9.04 0.39 -0.32
CA TRP A 31 8.07 0.48 0.76
C TRP A 31 8.65 1.34 1.88
N ALA A 32 7.92 2.38 2.25
CA ALA A 32 8.32 3.35 3.25
C ALA A 32 7.22 3.49 4.30
N THR A 33 7.59 3.62 5.58
CA THR A 33 6.60 3.88 6.64
C THR A 33 6.09 5.32 6.55
N ALA A 34 4.93 5.60 7.14
CA ALA A 34 4.32 6.93 7.12
C ALA A 34 5.21 8.06 7.69
N GLY A 35 6.19 7.73 8.53
CA GLY A 35 7.17 8.67 9.10
C GLY A 35 8.45 8.84 8.29
N THR A 36 8.60 8.15 7.16
CA THR A 36 9.81 8.21 6.34
C THR A 36 9.91 9.56 5.63
N PRO A 37 11.08 10.24 5.62
CA PRO A 37 11.30 11.42 4.79
C PRO A 37 11.38 11.05 3.31
N VAL A 38 10.22 10.91 2.66
CA VAL A 38 10.07 10.44 1.27
C VAL A 38 10.76 11.33 0.24
N GLU A 39 11.05 12.59 0.58
CA GLU A 39 11.79 13.54 -0.25
C GLU A 39 13.19 13.01 -0.61
N LEU A 40 13.82 12.25 0.29
CA LEU A 40 15.12 11.61 0.02
C LEU A 40 14.98 10.53 -1.06
N LEU A 41 13.92 9.72 -1.00
CA LEU A 41 13.64 8.68 -1.99
C LEU A 41 13.37 9.28 -3.37
N TYR A 42 12.54 10.33 -3.42
CA TYR A 42 12.29 11.05 -4.68
C TYR A 42 13.56 11.65 -5.27
N THR A 43 14.43 12.24 -4.44
CA THR A 43 15.72 12.80 -4.88
C THR A 43 16.63 11.74 -5.50
N MET A 44 16.57 10.51 -4.99
CA MET A 44 17.31 9.36 -5.52
C MET A 44 16.65 8.70 -6.73
N GLY A 45 15.52 9.23 -7.21
CA GLY A 45 14.75 8.62 -8.29
C GLY A 45 14.02 7.33 -7.90
N VAL A 46 13.79 7.11 -6.61
CA VAL A 46 13.05 5.98 -6.06
C VAL A 46 11.60 6.38 -5.86
N GLN A 47 10.65 5.60 -6.37
CA GLN A 47 9.22 5.84 -6.19
C GLN A 47 8.72 5.16 -4.90
N PRO A 48 8.37 5.90 -3.83
CA PRO A 48 7.88 5.33 -2.59
C PRO A 48 6.42 4.90 -2.67
N MET A 49 6.10 3.88 -1.88
CA MET A 49 4.77 3.37 -1.58
C MET A 49 4.66 3.18 -0.07
N LEU A 50 3.53 3.58 0.52
CA LEU A 50 3.29 3.46 1.96
C LEU A 50 2.37 2.26 2.22
N PRO A 51 2.85 1.19 2.85
CA PRO A 51 2.05 0.03 3.20
C PRO A 51 0.82 0.35 4.07
N GLU A 52 0.85 1.42 4.87
CA GLU A 52 -0.31 1.86 5.66
C GLU A 52 -1.45 2.35 4.74
N ASN A 53 -1.11 2.98 3.62
CA ASN A 53 -2.09 3.45 2.63
C ASN A 53 -2.72 2.29 1.86
N SER A 54 -1.92 1.32 1.40
CA SER A 54 -2.46 0.13 0.70
C SER A 54 -3.39 -0.66 1.60
N ALA A 55 -3.01 -0.92 2.86
CA ALA A 55 -3.85 -1.64 3.79
C ALA A 55 -5.19 -0.93 4.02
N THR A 56 -5.16 0.40 4.17
CA THR A 56 -6.38 1.20 4.36
C THR A 56 -7.27 1.17 3.13
N ILE A 57 -6.70 1.21 1.92
CA ILE A 57 -7.46 1.11 0.66
C ILE A 57 -8.05 -0.30 0.50
N SER A 58 -7.28 -1.35 0.76
CA SER A 58 -7.76 -2.73 0.75
C SER A 58 -8.92 -2.92 1.73
N ALA A 59 -8.86 -2.30 2.92
CA ALA A 59 -9.96 -2.31 3.88
C ALA A 59 -11.19 -1.56 3.35
N ALA A 60 -11.00 -0.36 2.78
CA ALA A 60 -12.08 0.43 2.19
C ALA A 60 -12.77 -0.29 1.01
N LEU A 61 -12.03 -1.14 0.29
CA LEU A 61 -12.53 -1.99 -0.80
C LEU A 61 -13.06 -3.35 -0.33
N LYS A 62 -13.10 -3.61 0.99
CA LYS A 62 -13.51 -4.90 1.59
C LYS A 62 -12.69 -6.09 1.07
N LYS A 63 -11.39 -5.88 0.87
CA LYS A 63 -10.40 -6.88 0.46
C LYS A 63 -9.41 -7.27 1.54
N SER A 64 -9.27 -6.45 2.59
CA SER A 64 -8.27 -6.70 3.64
C SER A 64 -8.53 -7.96 4.44
N GLN A 65 -9.79 -8.41 4.57
CA GLN A 65 -10.12 -9.59 5.37
C GLN A 65 -9.47 -10.86 4.82
N ASP A 66 -9.63 -11.14 3.52
CA ASP A 66 -9.01 -12.28 2.85
C ASP A 66 -7.48 -12.29 3.03
N PHE A 67 -6.84 -11.11 2.96
CA PHE A 67 -5.39 -10.98 3.19
C PHE A 67 -4.98 -11.22 4.65
N ILE A 68 -5.78 -10.73 5.60
CA ILE A 68 -5.51 -10.93 7.03
C ILE A 68 -5.62 -12.41 7.39
N GLU A 69 -6.68 -13.09 6.92
CA GLU A 69 -6.90 -14.52 7.15
C GLU A 69 -5.76 -15.34 6.53
N LEU A 70 -5.34 -15.01 5.30
CA LEU A 70 -4.18 -15.67 4.68
C LEU A 70 -2.89 -15.50 5.49
N ALA A 71 -2.65 -14.33 6.08
CA ALA A 71 -1.49 -14.12 6.93
C ALA A 71 -1.59 -14.93 8.25
N GLU A 72 -2.78 -15.04 8.84
CA GLU A 72 -3.01 -15.84 10.05
C GLU A 72 -2.84 -17.34 9.78
N ASP A 73 -3.28 -17.82 8.62
CA ASP A 73 -3.10 -19.20 8.16
C ASP A 73 -1.62 -19.58 7.98
N GLU A 74 -0.78 -18.62 7.58
CA GLU A 74 0.69 -18.77 7.54
C GLU A 74 1.36 -18.72 8.93
N GLY A 75 0.57 -18.60 10.01
CA GLY A 75 1.04 -18.69 11.40
C GLY A 75 1.38 -17.34 12.04
N PHE A 76 1.04 -16.22 11.41
CA PHE A 76 1.23 -14.90 12.02
C PHE A 76 0.16 -14.63 13.08
N SER A 77 0.57 -14.16 14.26
CA SER A 77 -0.34 -13.95 15.39
C SER A 77 -1.48 -12.99 15.05
N TYR A 78 -2.70 -13.34 15.48
CA TYR A 78 -3.88 -12.49 15.32
C TYR A 78 -3.71 -11.11 15.99
N ASP A 79 -2.87 -11.01 17.04
CA ASP A 79 -2.57 -9.76 17.76
C ASP A 79 -1.72 -8.76 16.95
N LEU A 80 -1.12 -9.20 15.83
CA LEU A 80 -0.34 -8.30 14.97
C LEU A 80 -1.26 -7.27 14.28
N CYS A 81 -0.70 -6.10 14.00
CA CYS A 81 -1.45 -5.02 13.37
C CYS A 81 -2.07 -5.48 12.04
N SER A 82 -3.36 -5.18 11.85
CA SER A 82 -4.07 -5.52 10.62
C SER A 82 -3.41 -4.95 9.36
N TYR A 83 -2.72 -3.80 9.44
CA TYR A 83 -1.99 -3.26 8.29
C TYR A 83 -0.85 -4.19 7.85
N PHE A 84 -0.10 -4.75 8.81
CA PHE A 84 0.97 -5.69 8.54
C PHE A 84 0.41 -6.96 7.88
N LYS A 85 -0.61 -7.57 8.51
CA LYS A 85 -1.25 -8.79 8.01
C LYS A 85 -1.88 -8.58 6.62
N THR A 86 -2.48 -7.41 6.37
CA THR A 86 -3.05 -7.07 5.06
C THR A 86 -1.98 -7.00 3.97
N ASN A 87 -0.83 -6.37 4.23
CA ASN A 87 0.25 -6.28 3.23
C ASN A 87 0.95 -7.62 3.04
N LEU A 88 1.17 -8.37 4.12
CA LEU A 88 1.74 -9.71 4.04
C LEU A 88 0.84 -10.64 3.22
N GLY A 89 -0.46 -10.67 3.52
CA GLY A 89 -1.44 -11.44 2.77
C GLY A 89 -1.47 -11.06 1.29
N ALA A 90 -1.40 -9.77 0.96
CA ALA A 90 -1.33 -9.32 -0.44
C ALA A 90 -0.08 -9.86 -1.17
N VAL A 91 1.08 -9.90 -0.49
CA VAL A 91 2.32 -10.49 -1.03
C VAL A 91 2.19 -12.00 -1.21
N LEU A 92 1.65 -12.70 -0.21
CA LEU A 92 1.44 -14.15 -0.25
C LEU A 92 0.47 -14.56 -1.37
N SER A 93 -0.58 -13.78 -1.60
CA SER A 93 -1.57 -14.02 -2.65
C SER A 93 -1.11 -13.59 -4.04
N GLN A 94 0.04 -12.92 -4.17
CA GLN A 94 0.50 -12.31 -5.42
C GLN A 94 -0.56 -11.38 -6.04
N ALA A 95 -1.22 -10.58 -5.20
CA ALA A 95 -2.33 -9.70 -5.59
C ALA A 95 -1.86 -8.39 -6.24
#